data_AF-A0A7G2LU92-F1
#
_entry.id   AF-A0A7G2LU92-F1
#
_cell.length_a   1.000
_cell.length_b   1.000
_cell.length_c   1.000
_cell.angle_alpha   90.00
_cell.angle_beta   90.00
_cell.angle_gamma   90.00
#
_symmetry.space_group_name_H-M   'P 1'
#
loop_
_entity.id
_entity.type
_entity.pdbx_description
1 polymer ?
#
loop_
_entity_poly.entity_id
_entity_poly.type
_entity_poly.pdbx_seq_one_letter_code
_entity_poly.pdbx_strand_id
1 'polypeptide(L)'
;MTLSDTLDQAKWTFSTRRVDRARVAATDTNFAAAKPGDLILAHVDKLGQHQRVQLPSGRPSLIFPGDAVVMACGARYAPDQFEGIAEIDPAGADLLAGGGCIGRMVARNSRIKPATRLVPAGRLLDGGGRAVNLSQFALSPRPAAPRPPVIGILGTSMNSGKTLATARLVLGLRRAGFRVGAIKATGTGAFGDFNEYSDSGAQYVGDFTDAGMVTTYLEPLDRIKAATETLIAEAGHRGCDIVVMEVADGLLQRETAAIIADPWFAGLISGLVFACGDAVAAAGGVSHLSRLGLG
;
A
#
# COMPACT_ATOMS: atom_id res chain seq x y z
N MET A 1 -32.61 -0.68 6.26
CA MET A 1 -31.42 -1.56 6.36
C MET A 1 -30.61 -1.08 7.53
N THR A 2 -30.25 -1.95 8.48
CA THR A 2 -29.42 -1.55 9.61
C THR A 2 -27.98 -1.29 9.13
N LEU A 3 -27.16 -0.62 9.94
CA LEU A 3 -25.72 -0.47 9.63
C LEU A 3 -25.05 -1.85 9.47
N SER A 4 -25.40 -2.82 10.32
CA SER A 4 -24.88 -4.18 10.24
C SER A 4 -25.19 -4.82 8.88
N ASP A 5 -26.46 -4.78 8.45
CA ASP A 5 -26.87 -5.34 7.16
C ASP A 5 -26.10 -4.72 5.98
N THR A 6 -25.89 -3.40 6.03
CA THR A 6 -25.13 -2.68 4.99
C THR A 6 -23.67 -3.11 5.00
N LEU A 7 -23.03 -3.23 6.16
CA LEU A 7 -21.62 -3.61 6.27
C LEU A 7 -21.35 -5.08 5.90
N ASP A 8 -22.33 -5.96 6.13
CA ASP A 8 -22.26 -7.37 5.73
C ASP A 8 -22.33 -7.54 4.21
N GLN A 9 -23.10 -6.68 3.54
CA GLN A 9 -23.21 -6.66 2.07
C GLN A 9 -22.13 -5.82 1.39
N ALA A 10 -21.49 -4.91 2.14
CA ALA A 10 -20.48 -4.03 1.59
C ALA A 10 -19.24 -4.78 1.10
N LYS A 11 -18.68 -4.30 0.01
CA LYS A 11 -17.40 -4.76 -0.53
C LYS A 11 -16.27 -4.06 0.21
N TRP A 12 -15.78 -4.72 1.26
CA TRP A 12 -14.55 -4.33 1.94
C TRP A 12 -13.37 -4.52 0.99
N THR A 13 -12.49 -3.52 0.91
CA THR A 13 -11.37 -3.54 -0.04
C THR A 13 -10.08 -4.08 0.58
N PHE A 14 -9.10 -4.44 -0.25
CA PHE A 14 -7.87 -5.12 0.14
C PHE A 14 -7.08 -4.39 1.22
N SER A 15 -7.02 -3.05 1.18
CA SER A 15 -6.33 -2.26 2.21
C SER A 15 -6.98 -2.36 3.60
N THR A 16 -8.18 -2.93 3.70
CA THR A 16 -8.87 -3.17 4.98
C THR A 16 -8.67 -4.60 5.52
N ARG A 17 -7.81 -5.43 4.90
CA ARG A 17 -7.66 -6.86 5.21
C ARG A 17 -7.33 -7.21 6.67
N ARG A 18 -6.78 -6.27 7.44
CA ARG A 18 -6.45 -6.45 8.86
C ARG A 18 -7.52 -5.96 9.82
N VAL A 19 -8.52 -5.24 9.31
CA VAL A 19 -9.56 -4.64 10.14
C VAL A 19 -10.43 -5.75 10.71
N ASP A 20 -10.54 -5.78 12.04
CA ASP A 20 -11.59 -6.55 12.71
C ASP A 20 -12.91 -5.79 12.57
N ARG A 21 -13.79 -6.29 11.72
CA ARG A 21 -15.07 -5.65 11.40
C ARG A 21 -16.01 -5.55 12.60
N ALA A 22 -15.87 -6.44 13.58
CA ALA A 22 -16.66 -6.40 14.81
C ALA A 22 -16.38 -5.16 15.66
N ARG A 23 -15.28 -4.44 15.39
CA ARG A 23 -14.96 -3.16 16.02
C ARG A 23 -15.84 -2.01 15.54
N VAL A 24 -16.49 -2.14 14.39
CA VAL A 24 -17.37 -1.09 13.86
C VAL A 24 -18.72 -1.15 14.58
N ALA A 25 -19.11 -0.05 15.21
CA ALA A 25 -20.34 0.04 15.99
C ALA A 25 -21.30 1.12 15.48
N ALA A 26 -20.78 2.17 14.84
CA ALA A 26 -21.59 3.30 14.39
C ALA A 26 -20.97 3.99 13.16
N THR A 27 -21.68 5.00 12.63
CA THR A 27 -21.17 5.90 11.60
C THR A 27 -21.48 7.35 11.94
N ASP A 28 -20.61 8.28 11.54
CA ASP A 28 -20.92 9.71 11.46
C ASP A 28 -20.76 10.24 10.03
N THR A 29 -21.19 11.48 9.81
CA THR A 29 -20.99 12.21 8.56
C THR A 29 -19.97 13.35 8.72
N ASN A 30 -19.13 13.31 9.76
CA ASN A 30 -18.12 14.33 10.01
C ASN A 30 -16.87 14.08 9.15
N PHE A 31 -17.06 14.12 7.83
CA PHE A 31 -16.03 13.83 6.85
C PHE A 31 -14.89 14.85 6.87
N ALA A 32 -15.15 16.09 7.29
CA ALA A 32 -14.11 17.11 7.48
C ALA A 32 -13.07 16.71 8.54
N ALA A 33 -13.42 15.83 9.48
CA ALA A 33 -12.50 15.30 10.47
C ALA A 33 -11.80 14.00 10.04
N ALA A 34 -12.04 13.51 8.81
CA ALA A 34 -11.43 12.28 8.34
C ALA A 34 -9.90 12.42 8.24
N LYS A 35 -9.19 11.37 8.66
CA LYS A 35 -7.73 11.30 8.62
C LYS A 35 -7.27 10.17 7.70
N PRO A 36 -6.02 10.22 7.21
CA PRO A 36 -5.42 9.08 6.50
C PRO A 36 -5.60 7.77 7.29
N GLY A 37 -6.14 6.75 6.62
CA GLY A 37 -6.46 5.45 7.19
C GLY A 37 -7.84 5.31 7.82
N ASP A 38 -8.62 6.39 7.99
CA ASP A 38 -9.99 6.28 8.50
C ASP A 38 -10.87 5.52 7.49
N LEU A 39 -11.72 4.63 7.99
CA LEU A 39 -12.59 3.83 7.14
C LEU A 39 -13.85 4.61 6.77
N ILE A 40 -14.14 4.63 5.48
CA ILE A 40 -15.29 5.29 4.88
C ILE A 40 -16.16 4.23 4.22
N LEU A 41 -17.42 4.17 4.63
CA LEU A 41 -18.48 3.52 3.87
C LEU A 41 -18.96 4.50 2.80
N ALA A 42 -18.99 4.05 1.55
CA ALA A 42 -19.48 4.83 0.42
C ALA A 42 -20.31 3.96 -0.52
N HIS A 43 -21.16 4.60 -1.32
CA HIS A 43 -21.86 3.97 -2.42
C HIS A 43 -21.21 4.35 -3.74
N VAL A 44 -21.16 3.42 -4.69
CA VAL A 44 -20.73 3.71 -6.05
C VAL A 44 -21.78 4.57 -6.73
N ASP A 45 -21.39 5.76 -7.19
CA ASP A 45 -22.25 6.66 -7.95
C ASP A 45 -22.14 6.35 -9.44
N LYS A 46 -20.93 6.51 -9.99
CA LYS A 46 -20.65 6.40 -11.42
C LYS A 46 -19.32 5.72 -11.67
N LEU A 47 -19.34 4.69 -12.52
CA LEU A 47 -18.14 3.96 -12.92
C LEU A 47 -17.24 4.83 -13.81
N GLY A 48 -15.94 4.75 -13.52
CA GLY A 48 -14.86 5.40 -14.27
C GLY A 48 -13.74 4.41 -14.59
N GLN A 49 -12.50 4.79 -14.28
CA GLN A 49 -11.31 3.98 -14.52
C GLN A 49 -11.34 2.63 -13.77
N HIS A 50 -11.68 2.67 -12.48
CA HIS A 50 -11.75 1.48 -11.64
C HIS A 50 -13.15 0.87 -11.70
N GLN A 51 -13.36 -0.13 -12.56
CA GLN A 51 -14.62 -0.89 -12.66
C GLN A 51 -14.69 -2.07 -11.68
N ARG A 52 -13.61 -2.27 -10.92
CA ARG A 52 -13.45 -3.35 -9.95
C ARG A 52 -12.76 -2.79 -8.72
N VAL A 53 -13.13 -3.33 -7.56
CA VAL A 53 -12.35 -3.20 -6.33
C VAL A 53 -11.65 -4.52 -6.03
N GLN A 54 -10.60 -4.42 -5.24
CA GLN A 54 -9.78 -5.52 -4.81
C GLN A 54 -10.26 -5.97 -3.44
N LEU A 55 -10.66 -7.23 -3.26
CA LEU A 55 -11.16 -7.73 -1.97
C LEU A 55 -10.01 -8.25 -1.08
N PRO A 56 -10.16 -8.26 0.26
CA PRO A 56 -9.23 -8.90 1.20
C PRO A 56 -8.92 -10.36 0.89
N SER A 57 -9.84 -11.07 0.23
CA SER A 57 -9.66 -12.46 -0.18
C SER A 57 -8.68 -12.64 -1.35
N GLY A 58 -8.02 -11.57 -1.82
CA GLY A 58 -7.17 -11.58 -3.02
C GLY A 58 -7.95 -11.61 -4.34
N ARG A 59 -9.29 -11.52 -4.31
CA ARG A 59 -10.15 -11.57 -5.50
C ARG A 59 -10.52 -10.17 -5.99
N PRO A 60 -10.49 -9.90 -7.31
CA PRO A 60 -11.12 -8.70 -7.86
C PRO A 60 -12.65 -8.84 -7.92
N SER A 61 -13.39 -7.87 -7.38
CA SER A 61 -14.85 -7.77 -7.47
C SER A 61 -15.27 -6.68 -8.43
N LEU A 62 -16.18 -6.99 -9.36
CA LEU A 62 -16.91 -5.95 -10.09
C LEU A 62 -17.66 -5.04 -9.12
N ILE A 63 -17.82 -3.78 -9.50
CA ILE A 63 -18.65 -2.81 -8.80
C ILE A 63 -19.66 -2.19 -9.76
N PHE A 64 -20.83 -1.84 -9.24
CA PHE A 64 -21.96 -1.28 -9.95
C PHE A 64 -22.51 -0.09 -9.17
N PRO A 65 -23.15 0.90 -9.85
CA PRO A 65 -23.86 1.97 -9.15
C PRO A 65 -24.79 1.45 -8.06
N GLY A 66 -24.75 2.06 -6.88
CA GLY A 66 -25.49 1.65 -5.68
C GLY A 66 -24.73 0.71 -4.75
N ASP A 67 -23.72 -0.03 -5.24
CA ASP A 67 -22.95 -0.95 -4.40
C ASP A 67 -22.31 -0.23 -3.21
N ALA A 68 -22.48 -0.81 -2.02
CA ALA A 68 -21.75 -0.39 -0.83
C ALA A 68 -20.30 -0.89 -0.87
N VAL A 69 -19.35 -0.01 -0.59
CA VAL A 69 -17.91 -0.28 -0.54
C VAL A 69 -17.31 0.34 0.73
N VAL A 70 -16.42 -0.39 1.40
CA VAL A 70 -15.66 0.11 2.56
C VAL A 70 -14.19 0.24 2.18
N MET A 71 -13.67 1.46 2.30
CA MET A 71 -12.33 1.86 1.86
C MET A 71 -11.65 2.75 2.90
N ALA A 72 -10.35 2.94 2.77
CA ALA A 72 -9.60 3.82 3.65
C ALA A 72 -9.35 5.19 3.00
N CYS A 73 -9.60 6.26 3.75
CA CYS A 73 -9.24 7.62 3.35
C CYS A 73 -7.73 7.72 3.12
N GLY A 74 -7.27 8.25 2.00
CA GLY A 74 -5.85 8.33 1.69
C GLY A 74 -5.49 9.23 0.52
N ALA A 75 -4.22 9.62 0.49
CA ALA A 75 -3.63 10.33 -0.64
C ALA A 75 -3.01 9.32 -1.62
N ARG A 76 -2.87 9.70 -2.88
CA ARG A 76 -2.19 8.87 -3.88
C ARG A 76 -1.42 9.77 -4.83
N TYR A 77 -0.19 9.40 -5.12
CA TYR A 77 0.54 9.95 -6.26
C TYR A 77 0.86 8.82 -7.22
N ALA A 78 0.20 8.81 -8.38
CA ALA A 78 0.46 7.83 -9.42
C ALA A 78 0.43 8.55 -10.78
N PRO A 79 1.60 8.87 -11.38
CA PRO A 79 1.67 9.64 -12.63
C PRO A 79 0.92 9.00 -13.81
N ASP A 80 0.89 7.66 -13.88
CA ASP A 80 0.12 6.94 -14.91
C ASP A 80 -1.36 6.82 -14.57
N GLN A 81 -1.77 7.27 -13.38
CA GLN A 81 -3.14 7.24 -12.89
C GLN A 81 -3.61 8.59 -12.34
N PHE A 82 -3.82 8.66 -11.03
CA PHE A 82 -4.42 9.78 -10.34
C PHE A 82 -3.44 10.34 -9.32
N GLU A 83 -3.44 11.65 -9.19
CA GLU A 83 -2.99 12.33 -7.99
C GLU A 83 -4.23 12.71 -7.18
N GLY A 84 -4.19 12.44 -5.88
CA GLY A 84 -5.28 12.76 -4.97
C GLY A 84 -4.80 12.91 -3.55
N ILE A 85 -5.64 13.54 -2.74
CA ILE A 85 -5.35 13.83 -1.34
C ILE A 85 -6.41 13.20 -0.42
N ALA A 86 -6.03 13.00 0.84
CA ALA A 86 -6.82 12.33 1.87
C ALA A 86 -7.94 13.24 2.42
N GLU A 87 -8.83 13.70 1.55
CA GLU A 87 -10.00 14.50 1.89
C GLU A 87 -11.27 13.82 1.38
N ILE A 88 -12.33 13.90 2.18
CA ILE A 88 -13.64 13.32 1.85
C ILE A 88 -14.67 14.45 1.82
N ASP A 89 -15.21 14.71 0.63
CA ASP A 89 -16.31 15.66 0.43
C ASP A 89 -17.65 14.91 0.53
N PRO A 90 -18.59 15.36 1.38
CA PRO A 90 -19.93 14.77 1.46
C PRO A 90 -20.67 14.67 0.12
N ALA A 91 -20.40 15.59 -0.82
CA ALA A 91 -21.02 15.61 -2.15
C ALA A 91 -20.41 14.59 -3.12
N GLY A 92 -19.23 14.05 -2.81
CA GLY A 92 -18.67 12.92 -3.54
C GLY A 92 -17.15 12.83 -3.49
N ALA A 93 -16.65 11.60 -3.49
CA ALA A 93 -15.23 11.26 -3.46
C ALA A 93 -14.83 10.37 -4.65
N ASP A 94 -13.53 10.13 -4.79
CA ASP A 94 -12.93 9.39 -5.89
C ASP A 94 -12.31 8.07 -5.41
N LEU A 95 -12.52 7.01 -6.18
CA LEU A 95 -11.77 5.76 -6.04
C LEU A 95 -10.36 5.96 -6.63
N LEU A 96 -9.44 6.42 -5.80
CA LEU A 96 -8.07 6.73 -6.18
C LEU A 96 -7.28 5.46 -6.50
N ALA A 97 -7.51 4.33 -5.82
CA ALA A 97 -6.89 3.04 -6.16
C ALA A 97 -7.83 1.87 -5.89
N GLY A 98 -7.83 0.86 -6.77
CA GLY A 98 -8.68 -0.33 -6.64
C GLY A 98 -8.47 -1.16 -5.36
N GLY A 99 -7.31 -1.05 -4.70
CA GLY A 99 -7.06 -1.60 -3.35
C GLY A 99 -7.90 -0.97 -2.24
N GLY A 100 -8.57 0.14 -2.55
CA GLY A 100 -9.48 0.86 -1.67
C GLY A 100 -8.87 2.08 -1.01
N CYS A 101 -8.21 2.92 -1.81
CA CYS A 101 -7.87 4.28 -1.44
C CYS A 101 -8.98 5.20 -1.95
N ILE A 102 -9.72 5.82 -1.02
CA ILE A 102 -10.75 6.83 -1.30
C ILE A 102 -10.20 8.20 -0.89
N GLY A 103 -10.44 9.22 -1.71
CA GLY A 103 -10.02 10.58 -1.42
C GLY A 103 -10.53 11.54 -2.49
N ARG A 104 -9.96 12.74 -2.55
CA ARG A 104 -10.28 13.75 -3.57
C ARG A 104 -9.20 13.75 -4.64
N MET A 105 -9.58 13.46 -5.88
CA MET A 105 -8.67 13.56 -7.03
C MET A 105 -8.35 15.04 -7.31
N VAL A 106 -7.06 15.36 -7.47
CA VAL A 106 -6.59 16.72 -7.80
C VAL A 106 -5.97 16.78 -9.19
N ALA A 107 -5.39 15.68 -9.67
CA ALA A 107 -4.91 15.57 -11.04
C ALA A 107 -5.12 14.16 -11.60
N ARG A 108 -5.15 14.06 -12.93
CA ARG A 108 -5.39 12.83 -13.68
C ARG A 108 -4.50 12.78 -14.90
N ASN A 109 -3.87 11.64 -15.16
CA ASN A 109 -3.22 11.39 -16.44
C ASN A 109 -4.23 11.55 -17.61
N SER A 110 -3.88 12.28 -18.66
CA SER A 110 -4.82 12.54 -19.77
C SER A 110 -5.26 11.27 -20.51
N ARG A 111 -4.51 10.16 -20.40
CA ARG A 111 -4.76 8.90 -21.11
C ARG A 111 -5.72 7.94 -20.41
N ILE A 112 -6.09 8.18 -19.16
CA ILE A 112 -6.97 7.28 -18.39
C ILE A 112 -8.38 7.86 -18.26
N LYS A 113 -9.39 7.04 -17.97
CA LYS A 113 -10.75 7.53 -17.69
C LYS A 113 -10.81 8.32 -16.37
N PRO A 114 -11.81 9.18 -16.15
CA PRO A 114 -12.05 9.78 -14.83
C PRO A 114 -12.11 8.72 -13.73
N ALA A 115 -11.80 9.09 -12.49
CA ALA A 115 -11.95 8.19 -11.36
C ALA A 115 -13.42 7.73 -11.22
N THR A 116 -13.61 6.51 -10.69
CA THR A 116 -14.95 6.06 -10.29
C THR A 116 -15.43 6.94 -9.14
N ARG A 117 -16.62 7.51 -9.29
CA ARG A 117 -17.22 8.42 -8.32
C ARG A 117 -17.98 7.64 -7.26
N LEU A 118 -17.86 8.12 -6.03
CA LEU A 118 -18.40 7.54 -4.83
C LEU A 118 -19.19 8.60 -4.07
N VAL A 119 -20.32 8.24 -3.46
CA VAL A 119 -21.01 9.07 -2.47
C VAL A 119 -20.66 8.54 -1.08
N PRO A 120 -19.89 9.29 -0.26
CA PRO A 120 -19.64 8.91 1.12
C PRO A 120 -20.95 8.80 1.91
N ALA A 121 -21.16 7.65 2.55
CA ALA A 121 -22.35 7.37 3.36
C ALA A 121 -22.07 7.56 4.86
N GLY A 122 -20.85 7.24 5.30
CA GLY A 122 -20.44 7.50 6.68
C GLY A 122 -18.98 7.12 6.95
N ARG A 123 -18.37 7.80 7.91
CA ARG A 123 -17.11 7.37 8.51
C ARG A 123 -17.40 6.35 9.60
N LEU A 124 -16.72 5.22 9.57
CA LEU A 124 -16.96 4.12 10.52
C LEU A 124 -16.36 4.46 11.89
N LEU A 125 -17.14 4.24 12.95
CA LEU A 125 -16.78 4.51 14.33
C LEU A 125 -16.77 3.23 15.17
N ASP A 126 -15.88 3.18 16.16
CA ASP A 126 -15.84 2.14 17.18
C ASP A 126 -16.91 2.33 18.26
N GLY A 127 -17.04 1.38 19.18
CA GLY A 127 -17.99 1.46 20.30
C GLY A 127 -17.77 2.64 21.26
N GLY A 128 -16.61 3.32 21.18
CA GLY A 128 -16.32 4.55 21.91
C GLY A 128 -16.54 5.82 21.09
N GLY A 129 -17.12 5.72 19.88
CA GLY A 129 -17.37 6.85 18.99
C GLY A 129 -16.12 7.38 18.29
N ARG A 130 -15.00 6.66 18.31
CA ARG A 130 -13.75 7.06 17.64
C ARG A 130 -13.72 6.49 16.23
N ALA A 131 -13.16 7.23 15.27
CA ALA A 131 -12.98 6.72 13.92
C ALA A 131 -12.18 5.40 13.92
N VAL A 132 -12.70 4.40 13.21
CA VAL A 132 -11.98 3.16 12.93
C VAL A 132 -10.92 3.47 11.89
N ASN A 133 -9.66 3.23 12.23
CA ASN A 133 -8.51 3.60 11.41
C ASN A 133 -7.58 2.40 11.22
N LEU A 134 -7.00 2.25 10.02
CA LEU A 134 -6.06 1.16 9.70
C LEU A 134 -4.91 1.01 10.72
N SER A 135 -4.41 2.12 11.28
CA SER A 135 -3.33 2.12 12.29
C SER A 135 -3.67 1.33 13.56
N GLN A 136 -4.95 1.24 13.92
CA GLN A 136 -5.42 0.47 15.09
C GLN A 136 -5.26 -1.04 14.89
N PHE A 137 -5.07 -1.50 13.64
CA PHE A 137 -4.94 -2.90 13.26
C PHE A 137 -3.55 -3.23 12.70
N ALA A 138 -2.61 -2.28 12.78
CA ALA A 138 -1.23 -2.50 12.35
C ALA A 138 -0.59 -3.69 13.09
N LEU A 139 0.38 -4.34 12.47
CA LEU A 139 1.27 -5.26 13.15
C LEU A 139 1.89 -4.55 14.36
N SER A 140 1.80 -5.18 15.53
CA SER A 140 2.45 -4.65 16.73
C SER A 140 3.96 -4.82 16.58
N PRO A 141 4.77 -3.78 16.86
CA PRO A 141 6.21 -3.93 16.94
C PRO A 141 6.57 -5.03 17.94
N ARG A 142 7.41 -5.98 17.52
CA ARG A 142 7.89 -7.09 18.37
C ARG A 142 9.37 -6.87 18.71
N PRO A 143 9.85 -7.39 19.84
CA PRO A 143 11.27 -7.39 20.16
C PRO A 143 12.09 -7.99 19.01
N ALA A 144 13.33 -7.51 18.86
CA ALA A 144 14.19 -7.90 17.75
C ALA A 144 14.45 -9.42 17.73
N ALA A 145 14.06 -10.07 16.63
CA ALA A 145 14.64 -11.34 16.21
C ALA A 145 15.99 -11.08 15.52
N PRO A 146 16.86 -12.09 15.33
CA PRO A 146 17.98 -11.97 14.39
C PRO A 146 17.44 -11.47 13.05
N ARG A 147 17.91 -10.29 12.65
CA ARG A 147 17.38 -9.61 11.48
C ARG A 147 17.89 -10.32 10.21
N PRO A 148 17.01 -10.84 9.35
CA PRO A 148 17.46 -11.45 8.10
C PRO A 148 18.16 -10.39 7.23
N PRO A 149 19.18 -10.76 6.45
CA PRO A 149 19.74 -9.87 5.43
C PRO A 149 18.64 -9.38 4.50
N VAL A 150 18.72 -8.10 4.11
CA VAL A 150 17.70 -7.43 3.29
C VAL A 150 18.28 -7.07 1.93
N ILE A 151 17.68 -7.56 0.86
CA ILE A 151 17.97 -7.09 -0.51
C ILE A 151 16.94 -6.04 -0.89
N GLY A 152 17.37 -4.79 -1.04
CA GLY A 152 16.52 -3.70 -1.51
C GLY A 152 16.30 -3.74 -3.02
N ILE A 153 15.07 -3.57 -3.47
CA ILE A 153 14.70 -3.46 -4.89
C ILE A 153 14.27 -2.02 -5.16
N LEU A 154 15.13 -1.28 -5.86
CA LEU A 154 14.88 0.09 -6.31
C LEU A 154 14.63 0.10 -7.81
N GLY A 155 14.13 1.23 -8.32
CA GLY A 155 13.92 1.37 -9.76
C GLY A 155 13.69 2.80 -10.20
N THR A 156 13.78 3.00 -11.51
CA THR A 156 13.73 4.33 -12.15
C THR A 156 12.37 5.01 -11.98
N SER A 157 11.28 4.25 -12.00
CA SER A 157 9.91 4.76 -12.03
C SER A 157 8.90 3.73 -11.54
N MET A 158 7.63 4.12 -11.45
CA MET A 158 6.53 3.15 -11.47
C MET A 158 6.62 2.30 -12.76
N ASN A 159 6.24 1.03 -12.70
CA ASN A 159 6.31 0.09 -13.82
C ASN A 159 7.72 -0.20 -14.39
N SER A 160 8.81 0.14 -13.66
CA SER A 160 10.19 -0.15 -14.08
C SER A 160 10.62 -1.62 -13.93
N GLY A 161 9.70 -2.52 -13.55
CA GLY A 161 9.98 -3.93 -13.31
C GLY A 161 10.35 -4.29 -11.86
N LYS A 162 10.16 -3.40 -10.87
CA LYS A 162 10.44 -3.69 -9.44
C LYS A 162 9.67 -4.90 -8.90
N THR A 163 8.35 -4.96 -9.13
CA THR A 163 7.53 -6.09 -8.68
C THR A 163 8.01 -7.40 -9.30
N LEU A 164 8.27 -7.39 -10.61
CA LEU A 164 8.79 -8.55 -11.33
C LEU A 164 10.17 -8.97 -10.81
N ALA A 165 11.09 -8.02 -10.61
CA ALA A 165 12.42 -8.30 -10.07
C ALA A 165 12.33 -8.92 -8.67
N THR A 166 11.48 -8.36 -7.80
CA THR A 166 11.18 -8.90 -6.48
C THR A 166 10.67 -10.33 -6.56
N ALA A 167 9.62 -10.57 -7.35
CA ALA A 167 9.00 -11.88 -7.55
C ALA A 167 9.99 -12.94 -8.07
N ARG A 168 10.81 -12.57 -9.08
CA ARG A 168 11.81 -13.49 -9.65
C ARG A 168 12.97 -13.76 -8.70
N LEU A 169 13.40 -12.78 -7.92
CA LEU A 169 14.43 -12.98 -6.91
C LEU A 169 13.92 -13.87 -5.77
N VAL A 170 12.69 -13.66 -5.31
CA VAL A 170 12.00 -14.54 -4.34
C VAL A 170 11.96 -15.96 -4.86
N LEU A 171 11.51 -16.19 -6.10
CA LEU A 171 11.44 -17.51 -6.71
C LEU A 171 12.82 -18.18 -6.78
N GLY A 172 13.86 -17.44 -7.18
CA GLY A 172 15.24 -17.94 -7.27
C GLY A 172 15.80 -18.36 -5.91
N LEU A 173 15.70 -17.49 -4.92
CA LEU A 173 16.16 -17.75 -3.55
C LEU A 173 15.42 -18.92 -2.91
N ARG A 174 14.09 -19.00 -3.10
CA ARG A 174 13.28 -20.13 -2.63
C ARG A 174 13.73 -21.44 -3.28
N ARG A 175 14.03 -21.46 -4.58
CA ARG A 175 14.57 -22.64 -5.27
C ARG A 175 15.97 -23.03 -4.80
N ALA A 176 16.74 -22.08 -4.28
CA ALA A 176 18.01 -22.33 -3.63
C ALA A 176 17.87 -22.82 -2.17
N GLY A 177 16.64 -23.00 -1.67
CA GLY A 177 16.37 -23.54 -0.34
C GLY A 177 16.19 -22.50 0.76
N PHE A 178 16.20 -21.20 0.44
CA PHE A 178 15.98 -20.14 1.43
C PHE A 178 14.50 -19.91 1.70
N ARG A 179 14.19 -19.58 2.95
CA ARG A 179 12.88 -19.08 3.38
C ARG A 179 12.84 -17.57 3.16
N VAL A 180 12.09 -17.12 2.16
CA VAL A 180 12.14 -15.72 1.72
C VAL A 180 10.95 -14.93 2.27
N GLY A 181 11.21 -13.79 2.91
CA GLY A 181 10.22 -12.75 3.15
C GLY A 181 10.19 -11.78 1.98
N ALA A 182 9.01 -11.46 1.45
CA ALA A 182 8.83 -10.45 0.41
C ALA A 182 8.05 -9.27 0.98
N ILE A 183 8.66 -8.08 0.98
CA ILE A 183 8.08 -6.89 1.61
C ILE A 183 7.98 -5.76 0.61
N LYS A 184 6.89 -4.99 0.67
CA LYS A 184 6.78 -3.70 -0.01
C LYS A 184 6.75 -2.55 1.00
N ALA A 185 7.84 -1.80 1.09
CA ALA A 185 8.04 -0.76 2.10
C ALA A 185 7.18 0.48 1.83
N THR A 186 6.90 0.78 0.57
CA THR A 186 6.21 2.00 0.13
C THR A 186 5.28 1.74 -1.05
N GLY A 187 4.32 2.63 -1.27
CA GLY A 187 3.39 2.58 -2.38
C GLY A 187 1.95 2.92 -1.98
N THR A 188 0.99 2.43 -2.77
CA THR A 188 -0.45 2.52 -2.48
C THR A 188 -1.05 1.12 -2.47
N GLY A 189 -1.88 0.82 -1.47
CA GLY A 189 -2.34 -0.54 -1.19
C GLY A 189 -3.02 -1.17 -2.40
N ALA A 190 -2.55 -2.35 -2.78
CA ALA A 190 -3.08 -3.15 -3.88
C ALA A 190 -2.67 -4.61 -3.69
N PHE A 191 -3.56 -5.57 -4.00
CA PHE A 191 -3.23 -6.99 -3.89
C PHE A 191 -2.26 -7.46 -4.98
N GLY A 192 -2.01 -6.69 -6.04
CA GLY A 192 -1.25 -7.14 -7.20
C GLY A 192 0.16 -7.61 -6.82
N ASP A 193 0.94 -6.72 -6.19
CA ASP A 193 2.28 -7.04 -5.71
C ASP A 193 2.24 -8.14 -4.65
N PHE A 194 1.30 -8.05 -3.71
CA PHE A 194 1.11 -9.05 -2.65
C PHE A 194 0.89 -10.46 -3.20
N ASN A 195 -0.02 -10.60 -4.17
CA ASN A 195 -0.32 -11.87 -4.81
C ASN A 195 0.87 -12.37 -5.63
N GLU A 196 1.56 -11.50 -6.38
CA GLU A 196 2.72 -11.91 -7.18
C GLU A 196 3.87 -12.43 -6.31
N TYR A 197 4.10 -11.82 -5.15
CA TYR A 197 5.08 -12.31 -4.18
C TYR A 197 4.64 -13.64 -3.54
N SER A 198 3.36 -13.78 -3.23
CA SER A 198 2.79 -15.02 -2.68
C SER A 198 2.89 -16.16 -3.69
N ASP A 199 2.53 -15.93 -4.95
CA ASP A 199 2.59 -16.90 -6.06
C ASP A 199 4.04 -17.31 -6.37
N SER A 200 5.02 -16.44 -6.10
CA SER A 200 6.45 -16.76 -6.20
C SER A 200 6.93 -17.73 -5.10
N GLY A 201 6.10 -17.94 -4.07
CA GLY A 201 6.37 -18.83 -2.95
C GLY A 201 7.14 -18.18 -1.81
N ALA A 202 6.96 -16.88 -1.58
CA ALA A 202 7.45 -16.22 -0.37
C ALA A 202 6.84 -16.87 0.88
N GLN A 203 7.66 -17.09 1.91
CA GLN A 203 7.21 -17.60 3.21
C GLN A 203 6.40 -16.56 3.99
N TYR A 204 6.76 -15.30 3.83
CA TYR A 204 6.04 -14.16 4.38
C TYR A 204 5.88 -13.11 3.30
N VAL A 205 4.67 -12.55 3.19
CA VAL A 205 4.40 -11.39 2.35
C VAL A 205 3.80 -10.31 3.25
N GLY A 206 4.34 -9.10 3.17
CA GLY A 206 3.79 -7.96 3.90
C GLY A 206 4.02 -6.64 3.17
N ASP A 207 3.15 -5.67 3.39
CA ASP A 207 3.32 -4.31 2.87
C ASP A 207 2.97 -3.25 3.92
N PHE A 208 3.18 -1.98 3.60
CA PHE A 208 2.86 -0.83 4.47
C PHE A 208 1.39 -0.81 4.96
N THR A 209 0.46 -1.52 4.29
CA THR A 209 -0.91 -1.70 4.79
C THR A 209 -0.95 -2.61 6.01
N ASP A 210 -0.03 -3.57 6.14
CA ASP A 210 0.11 -4.35 7.36
C ASP A 210 0.63 -3.51 8.53
N ALA A 211 1.25 -2.37 8.25
CA ALA A 211 1.63 -1.35 9.23
C ALA A 211 0.59 -0.21 9.37
N GLY A 212 -0.62 -0.42 8.84
CA GLY A 212 -1.75 0.48 9.06
C GLY A 212 -1.78 1.74 8.19
N MET A 213 -1.19 1.69 6.99
CA MET A 213 -1.25 2.76 5.98
C MET A 213 -1.95 2.28 4.70
N VAL A 214 -2.89 3.06 4.16
CA VAL A 214 -3.45 2.78 2.82
C VAL A 214 -2.49 3.16 1.69
N THR A 215 -1.56 4.07 1.99
CA THR A 215 -0.60 4.67 1.07
C THR A 215 0.56 5.24 1.89
N THR A 216 1.77 5.27 1.34
CA THR A 216 2.91 5.96 1.97
C THR A 216 3.11 7.38 1.44
N TYR A 217 2.38 7.79 0.41
CA TYR A 217 2.47 9.15 -0.12
C TYR A 217 1.97 10.16 0.93
N LEU A 218 2.77 11.20 1.19
CA LEU A 218 2.56 12.22 2.23
C LEU A 218 2.59 11.70 3.69
N GLU A 219 2.98 10.44 3.92
CA GLU A 219 3.22 9.93 5.27
C GLU A 219 4.58 10.42 5.81
N PRO A 220 4.71 10.67 7.12
CA PRO A 220 6.00 11.04 7.71
C PRO A 220 7.05 9.95 7.49
N LEU A 221 8.28 10.36 7.16
CA LEU A 221 9.39 9.44 6.90
C LEU A 221 9.63 8.47 8.07
N ASP A 222 9.57 8.95 9.31
CA ASP A 222 9.76 8.12 10.50
C ASP A 222 8.69 7.03 10.64
N ARG A 223 7.46 7.29 10.19
CA ARG A 223 6.39 6.30 10.16
C ARG A 223 6.69 5.21 9.13
N ILE A 224 7.20 5.59 7.95
CA ILE A 224 7.59 4.63 6.90
C ILE A 224 8.76 3.76 7.37
N LYS A 225 9.75 4.35 8.06
CA LYS A 225 10.88 3.62 8.66
C LYS A 225 10.41 2.61 9.70
N ALA A 226 9.61 3.04 10.68
CA ALA A 226 9.07 2.18 11.72
C ALA A 226 8.21 1.04 11.16
N ALA A 227 7.40 1.33 10.13
CA ALA A 227 6.63 0.33 9.40
C ALA A 227 7.54 -0.71 8.72
N THR A 228 8.57 -0.24 8.03
CA THR A 228 9.55 -1.10 7.34
C THR A 228 10.27 -2.02 8.32
N GLU A 229 10.74 -1.49 9.45
CA GLU A 229 11.36 -2.28 10.52
C GLU A 229 10.39 -3.32 11.10
N THR A 230 9.14 -2.93 11.33
CA THR A 230 8.10 -3.85 11.83
C THR A 230 7.86 -5.01 10.86
N LEU A 231 7.80 -4.74 9.56
CA LEU A 231 7.61 -5.77 8.53
C LEU A 231 8.82 -6.71 8.46
N ILE A 232 10.04 -6.18 8.53
CA ILE A 232 11.27 -6.99 8.53
C ILE A 232 11.36 -7.84 9.80
N ALA A 233 11.02 -7.28 10.95
CA ALA A 233 10.99 -8.01 12.22
C ALA A 233 9.95 -9.15 12.16
N GLU A 234 8.76 -8.90 11.62
CA GLU A 234 7.75 -9.95 11.43
C GLU A 234 8.25 -11.05 10.49
N ALA A 235 8.95 -10.72 9.39
CA ALA A 235 9.58 -11.74 8.54
C ALA A 235 10.59 -12.61 9.31
N GLY A 236 11.42 -12.00 10.15
CA GLY A 236 12.34 -12.72 11.05
C GLY A 236 11.60 -13.64 12.02
N HIS A 237 10.53 -13.16 12.66
CA HIS A 237 9.68 -13.97 13.55
C HIS A 237 8.95 -15.11 12.83
N ARG A 238 8.67 -14.94 11.53
CA ARG A 238 8.12 -15.99 10.65
C ARG A 238 9.18 -16.99 10.21
N GLY A 239 10.44 -16.82 10.61
CA GLY A 239 11.55 -17.70 10.26
C GLY A 239 12.06 -17.52 8.84
N CYS A 240 11.96 -16.32 8.27
CA CYS A 240 12.60 -16.03 6.98
C CYS A 240 14.13 -15.94 7.16
N ASP A 241 14.87 -16.53 6.23
CA ASP A 241 16.34 -16.50 6.16
C ASP A 241 16.83 -15.25 5.43
N ILE A 242 16.01 -14.66 4.56
CA ILE A 242 16.31 -13.47 3.76
C ILE A 242 15.05 -12.68 3.48
N VAL A 243 15.17 -11.35 3.39
CA VAL A 243 14.09 -10.46 2.96
C VAL A 243 14.44 -9.83 1.62
N VAL A 244 13.51 -9.89 0.67
CA VAL A 244 13.53 -9.07 -0.54
C VAL A 244 12.52 -7.95 -0.36
N MET A 245 12.99 -6.71 -0.40
CA MET A 245 12.20 -5.53 -0.07
C MET A 245 12.09 -4.58 -1.25
N GLU A 246 10.88 -4.44 -1.81
CA GLU A 246 10.57 -3.42 -2.79
C GLU A 246 10.38 -2.05 -2.12
N VAL A 247 11.02 -1.02 -2.70
CA VAL A 247 10.74 0.38 -2.39
C VAL A 247 10.16 1.04 -3.65
N ALA A 248 8.89 1.44 -3.56
CA ALA A 248 8.21 2.28 -4.53
C ALA A 248 8.30 3.78 -4.15
N ASP A 249 8.02 4.74 -5.01
CA ASP A 249 7.94 4.63 -6.47
C ASP A 249 9.35 4.71 -7.09
N GLY A 250 9.58 5.61 -8.05
CA GLY A 250 10.90 5.81 -8.66
C GLY A 250 11.87 6.57 -7.75
N LEU A 251 13.18 6.45 -8.00
CA LEU A 251 14.24 7.07 -7.18
C LEU A 251 14.04 8.54 -6.82
N LEU A 252 13.45 9.32 -7.73
CA LEU A 252 13.29 10.78 -7.57
C LEU A 252 11.95 11.18 -6.93
N GLN A 253 11.11 10.21 -6.60
CA GLN A 253 9.86 10.46 -5.87
C GLN A 253 10.19 10.86 -4.44
N ARG A 254 9.45 11.83 -3.89
CA ARG A 254 9.79 12.50 -2.63
C ARG A 254 10.11 11.52 -1.50
N GLU A 255 9.22 10.56 -1.24
CA GLU A 255 9.39 9.59 -0.15
C GLU A 255 10.54 8.62 -0.45
N THR A 256 10.65 8.11 -1.67
CA THR A 256 11.74 7.21 -2.07
C THR A 256 13.10 7.89 -1.97
N ALA A 257 13.22 9.11 -2.50
CA ALA A 257 14.44 9.92 -2.46
C ALA A 257 14.87 10.21 -1.01
N ALA A 258 13.90 10.54 -0.14
CA ALA A 258 14.17 10.77 1.28
C ALA A 258 14.63 9.49 1.99
N ILE A 259 14.05 8.32 1.67
CA ILE A 259 14.46 7.03 2.23
C ILE A 259 15.88 6.67 1.82
N ILE A 260 16.19 6.70 0.52
CA ILE A 260 17.50 6.24 0.02
C ILE A 260 18.65 7.19 0.36
N ALA A 261 18.35 8.47 0.64
CA ALA A 261 19.35 9.43 1.11
C ALA A 261 19.61 9.34 2.61
N ASP A 262 18.77 8.63 3.36
CA ASP A 262 18.92 8.48 4.81
C ASP A 262 19.94 7.38 5.16
N PRO A 263 20.94 7.64 6.02
CA PRO A 263 21.92 6.63 6.43
C PRO A 263 21.29 5.38 7.04
N TRP A 264 20.09 5.49 7.63
CA TRP A 264 19.30 4.36 8.11
C TRP A 264 19.09 3.31 7.01
N PHE A 265 18.80 3.73 5.78
CA PHE A 265 18.52 2.80 4.68
C PHE A 265 19.77 2.02 4.25
N ALA A 266 20.93 2.68 4.19
CA ALA A 266 22.20 2.02 3.90
C ALA A 266 22.56 0.97 4.98
N GLY A 267 22.30 1.28 6.25
CA GLY A 267 22.45 0.30 7.35
C GLY A 267 21.34 -0.76 7.38
N LEU A 268 20.23 -0.53 6.69
CA LEU A 268 19.13 -1.46 6.57
C LEU A 268 19.46 -2.59 5.58
N ILE A 269 19.99 -2.27 4.41
CA ILE A 269 20.15 -3.24 3.33
C ILE A 269 21.50 -3.97 3.39
N SER A 270 21.51 -5.24 2.97
CA SER A 270 22.71 -6.06 2.76
C SER A 270 23.13 -6.13 1.29
N GLY A 271 22.26 -5.69 0.39
CA GLY A 271 22.49 -5.64 -1.05
C GLY A 271 21.34 -4.96 -1.77
N LEU A 272 21.54 -4.67 -3.06
CA LEU A 272 20.58 -3.92 -3.86
C LEU A 272 20.43 -4.51 -5.26
N VAL A 273 19.22 -4.51 -5.79
CA VAL A 273 18.92 -4.69 -7.21
C VAL A 273 18.23 -3.44 -7.73
N PHE A 274 18.71 -2.94 -8.88
CA PHE A 274 18.14 -1.77 -9.53
C PHE A 274 17.40 -2.15 -10.81
N ALA A 275 16.08 -2.00 -10.80
CA ALA A 275 15.20 -2.29 -11.93
C ALA A 275 15.02 -1.07 -12.84
N CYS A 276 15.42 -1.20 -14.11
CA CYS A 276 15.39 -0.13 -15.11
C CYS A 276 14.96 -0.67 -16.49
N GLY A 277 14.48 0.22 -17.36
CA GLY A 277 13.94 -0.15 -18.67
C GLY A 277 14.94 -0.15 -19.82
N ASP A 278 16.08 0.53 -19.67
CA ASP A 278 17.08 0.70 -20.72
C ASP A 278 18.48 1.00 -20.14
N ALA A 279 19.50 0.92 -21.00
CA ALA A 279 20.90 1.08 -20.60
C ALA A 279 21.25 2.49 -20.10
N VAL A 280 20.57 3.53 -20.60
CA VAL A 280 20.81 4.93 -20.17
C VAL A 280 20.26 5.12 -18.76
N ALA A 281 19.07 4.61 -18.51
CA ALA A 281 18.44 4.62 -17.20
C ALA A 281 19.23 3.79 -16.19
N ALA A 282 19.83 2.66 -16.60
CA ALA A 282 20.75 1.87 -15.79
C ALA A 282 21.97 2.69 -15.36
N ALA A 283 22.69 3.30 -16.32
CA ALA A 283 23.88 4.09 -16.05
C ALA A 283 23.58 5.29 -15.14
N GLY A 284 22.50 6.02 -15.42
CA GLY A 284 22.08 7.17 -14.61
C GLY A 284 21.64 6.78 -13.20
N GLY A 285 20.88 5.70 -13.06
CA GLY A 285 20.42 5.19 -11.77
C GLY A 285 21.55 4.69 -10.89
N VAL A 286 22.47 3.89 -11.45
CA VAL A 286 23.66 3.42 -10.73
C VAL A 286 24.51 4.61 -10.29
N SER A 287 24.79 5.57 -11.19
CA SER A 287 25.55 6.78 -10.83
C SER A 287 24.86 7.60 -9.72
N HIS A 288 23.54 7.68 -9.72
CA HIS A 288 22.79 8.34 -8.65
C HIS A 288 22.93 7.59 -7.31
N LEU A 289 22.76 6.26 -7.31
CA LEU A 289 22.87 5.43 -6.11
C LEU A 289 24.30 5.43 -5.54
N SER A 290 25.34 5.36 -6.38
CA SER A 290 26.74 5.45 -5.94
C SER A 290 27.03 6.79 -5.25
N ARG A 291 26.46 7.91 -5.71
CA ARG A 291 26.59 9.22 -5.05
C ARG A 291 25.96 9.27 -3.66
N LEU A 292 25.00 8.39 -3.38
CA LEU A 292 24.37 8.23 -2.07
C LEU A 292 25.06 7.16 -1.20
N GLY A 293 26.14 6.54 -1.70
CA GLY A 293 26.84 5.45 -0.99
C GLY A 293 26.13 4.10 -1.07
N LEU A 294 25.23 3.89 -2.05
CA LEU A 294 24.46 2.66 -2.27
C LEU A 294 24.93 1.87 -3.52
N GLY A 295 26.16 2.12 -3.98
CA GLY A 295 26.73 1.52 -5.19
C GLY A 295 27.78 0.46 -4.93
#